data_AF-A0A3B1DP81-F1
#
_entry.id   AF-A0A3B1DP81-F1
#
_cell.length_a   1.000
_cell.length_b   1.000
_cell.length_c   1.000
_cell.angle_alpha   90.00
_cell.angle_beta   90.00
_cell.angle_gamma   90.00
#
_symmetry.space_group_name_H-M   'P 1'
#
loop_
_entity.id
_entity.type
_entity.pdbx_description
1 polymer ?
#
loop_
_entity_poly.entity_id
_entity_poly.type
_entity_poly.pdbx_seq_one_letter_code
_entity_poly.pdbx_strand_id
1 'polypeptide(L)'
;MNRSVVLVLISFLFVTHDAFAGGATKLLSRQEALEIAQMEPEVKGLYALNNGEFAECIEKEVLKPCESDWVTCVDDAWVVRFKVGEKCFVTHDGRLDVILLIDAISGKVISRFPESEYFLDRNYCKEDYDCLSLQKEGKRACLNFIYGQLLEGYQDEGCWCENNVCQIKD
;
A
#
# COMPACT_ATOMS: atom_id res chain seq x y z
N MET A 1 -19.23 -23.84 80.91
CA MET A 1 -18.34 -24.66 80.06
C MET A 1 -19.19 -25.33 79.00
N ASN A 2 -19.14 -24.85 77.77
CA ASN A 2 -19.63 -25.56 76.59
C ASN A 2 -18.79 -25.06 75.41
N ARG A 3 -18.04 -25.99 74.81
CA ARG A 3 -17.17 -25.77 73.66
C ARG A 3 -18.02 -25.99 72.40
N SER A 4 -18.19 -24.95 71.58
CA SER A 4 -18.63 -25.11 70.20
C SER A 4 -17.43 -24.92 69.28
N VAL A 5 -17.14 -25.98 68.54
CA VAL A 5 -16.08 -26.11 67.55
C VAL A 5 -16.52 -25.37 66.29
N VAL A 6 -15.71 -24.42 65.82
CA VAL A 6 -15.88 -23.78 64.52
C VAL A 6 -15.23 -24.69 63.47
N LEU A 7 -16.04 -25.22 62.55
CA LEU A 7 -15.59 -25.93 61.37
C LEU A 7 -15.09 -24.89 60.34
N VAL A 8 -13.79 -24.89 60.04
CA VAL A 8 -13.22 -24.08 58.94
C VAL A 8 -13.29 -24.93 57.66
N LEU A 9 -14.18 -24.56 56.75
CA LEU A 9 -14.21 -25.06 55.38
C LEU A 9 -13.03 -24.43 54.61
N ILE A 10 -11.99 -25.24 54.33
CA ILE A 10 -10.91 -24.87 53.41
C ILE A 10 -11.43 -25.15 52.00
N SER A 11 -11.85 -24.09 51.30
CA SER A 11 -12.08 -24.14 49.86
C SER A 11 -10.72 -24.28 49.16
N PHE A 12 -10.45 -25.46 48.62
CA PHE A 12 -9.37 -25.66 47.64
C PHE A 12 -9.77 -24.94 46.35
N LEU A 13 -9.28 -23.70 46.18
CA LEU A 13 -9.17 -23.05 44.88
C LEU A 13 -8.15 -23.85 44.07
N PHE A 14 -8.64 -24.69 43.17
CA PHE A 14 -7.85 -25.18 42.05
C PHE A 14 -7.45 -23.96 41.23
N VAL A 15 -6.20 -23.53 41.38
CA VAL A 15 -5.53 -22.69 40.39
C VAL A 15 -5.32 -23.58 39.17
N THR A 16 -6.27 -23.54 38.24
CA THR A 16 -6.03 -24.03 36.89
C THR A 16 -4.86 -23.24 36.35
N HIS A 17 -3.72 -23.92 36.20
CA HIS A 17 -2.65 -23.43 35.37
C HIS A 17 -3.24 -23.32 33.97
N ASP A 18 -3.51 -22.09 33.53
CA ASP A 18 -3.72 -21.81 32.12
C ASP A 18 -2.45 -22.26 31.41
N ALA A 19 -2.55 -23.44 30.81
CA ALA A 19 -1.66 -23.83 29.75
C ALA A 19 -1.77 -22.72 28.70
N PHE A 20 -0.70 -21.93 28.56
CA PHE A 20 -0.43 -21.19 27.33
C PHE A 20 -0.30 -22.25 26.22
N ALA A 21 -1.44 -22.67 25.69
CA ALA A 21 -1.51 -23.30 24.40
C ALA A 21 -1.00 -22.23 23.44
N GLY A 22 0.24 -22.41 22.96
CA GLY A 22 0.76 -21.69 21.81
C GLY A 22 -0.15 -21.98 20.62
N GLY A 23 -1.24 -21.24 20.52
CA GLY A 23 -2.08 -21.23 19.34
C GLY A 23 -1.24 -20.61 18.24
N ALA A 24 -0.83 -21.41 17.27
CA ALA A 24 -0.18 -20.90 16.07
C ALA A 24 -1.08 -19.81 15.49
N THR A 25 -0.61 -18.56 15.53
CA THR A 25 -1.31 -17.44 14.91
C THR A 25 -1.46 -17.76 13.42
N LYS A 26 -2.70 -17.90 12.96
CA LYS A 26 -2.97 -18.18 11.54
C LYS A 26 -2.49 -16.98 10.73
N LEU A 27 -1.45 -17.19 9.93
CA LEU A 27 -1.01 -16.21 8.95
C LEU A 27 -1.98 -16.18 7.77
N LEU A 28 -2.20 -15.00 7.21
CA LEU A 28 -2.90 -14.81 5.97
C LEU A 28 -2.19 -15.58 4.84
N SER A 29 -2.99 -16.23 4.02
CA SER A 29 -2.56 -16.80 2.76
C SER A 29 -2.25 -15.70 1.73
N ARG A 30 -1.54 -16.09 0.68
CA ARG A 30 -1.28 -15.24 -0.49
C ARG A 30 -2.56 -14.65 -1.09
N GLN A 31 -3.63 -15.45 -1.13
CA GLN A 31 -4.91 -15.04 -1.71
C GLN A 31 -5.67 -14.06 -0.80
N GLU A 32 -5.70 -14.30 0.52
CA GLU A 32 -6.32 -13.38 1.48
C GLU A 32 -5.63 -12.01 1.46
N ALA A 33 -4.29 -11.97 1.33
CA ALA A 33 -3.55 -10.71 1.19
C ALA A 33 -3.92 -9.95 -0.10
N LEU A 34 -4.09 -10.67 -1.22
CA LEU A 34 -4.53 -10.06 -2.48
C LEU A 34 -5.94 -9.46 -2.38
N GLU A 35 -6.87 -10.18 -1.75
CA GLU A 35 -8.25 -9.72 -1.56
C GLU A 35 -8.33 -8.45 -0.72
N ILE A 36 -7.52 -8.36 0.34
CA ILE A 36 -7.38 -7.14 1.15
C ILE A 36 -6.84 -6.01 0.27
N ALA A 37 -5.74 -6.25 -0.44
CA ALA A 37 -5.11 -5.24 -1.29
C ALA A 37 -6.06 -4.66 -2.34
N GLN A 38 -6.93 -5.48 -2.94
CA GLN A 38 -7.92 -5.03 -3.93
C GLN A 38 -8.96 -4.05 -3.39
N MET A 39 -9.13 -3.98 -2.06
CA MET A 39 -10.09 -3.08 -1.42
C MET A 39 -9.50 -1.69 -1.13
N GLU A 40 -8.18 -1.54 -1.22
CA GLU A 40 -7.46 -0.31 -0.90
C GLU A 40 -7.71 0.79 -1.94
N PRO A 41 -7.72 2.07 -1.52
CA PRO A 41 -8.03 3.20 -2.38
C PRO A 41 -7.00 3.39 -3.50
N GLU A 42 -5.72 3.12 -3.26
CA GLU A 42 -4.64 3.22 -4.26
C GLU A 42 -4.89 2.23 -5.41
N VAL A 43 -5.27 1.00 -5.08
CA VAL A 43 -5.58 -0.03 -6.07
C VAL A 43 -6.82 0.35 -6.85
N LYS A 44 -7.88 0.83 -6.18
CA LYS A 44 -9.07 1.35 -6.86
C LYS A 44 -8.75 2.55 -7.75
N GLY A 45 -7.86 3.43 -7.32
CA GLY A 45 -7.37 4.58 -8.07
C GLY A 45 -6.65 4.15 -9.34
N LEU A 46 -5.76 3.15 -9.25
CA LEU A 46 -5.09 2.57 -10.41
C LEU A 46 -6.08 1.95 -11.40
N TYR A 47 -7.07 1.18 -10.93
CA TYR A 47 -8.09 0.57 -11.77
C TYR A 47 -9.04 1.60 -12.43
N ALA A 48 -9.25 2.75 -11.80
CA ALA A 48 -10.07 3.83 -12.36
C ALA A 48 -9.27 4.79 -13.26
N LEU A 49 -7.94 4.68 -13.27
CA LEU A 49 -7.06 5.57 -14.00
C LEU A 49 -7.39 5.57 -15.50
N ASN A 50 -7.31 6.76 -16.12
CA ASN A 50 -7.66 6.96 -17.52
C ASN A 50 -9.03 6.36 -17.90
N ASN A 51 -10.05 6.60 -17.06
CA ASN A 51 -11.41 6.04 -17.21
C ASN A 51 -11.46 4.51 -17.26
N GLY A 52 -10.49 3.83 -16.63
CA GLY A 52 -10.41 2.37 -16.59
C GLY A 52 -9.83 1.73 -17.85
N GLU A 53 -9.24 2.50 -18.77
CA GLU A 53 -8.64 1.98 -20.00
C GLU A 53 -7.56 0.92 -19.72
N PHE A 54 -6.86 1.03 -18.59
CA PHE A 54 -5.79 0.09 -18.22
C PHE A 54 -6.25 -1.09 -17.38
N ALA A 55 -7.53 -1.19 -17.02
CA ALA A 55 -7.99 -2.20 -16.06
C ALA A 55 -7.66 -3.65 -16.49
N GLU A 56 -7.72 -3.94 -17.79
CA GLU A 56 -7.48 -5.28 -18.35
C GLU A 56 -5.99 -5.64 -18.44
N CYS A 57 -5.09 -4.67 -18.37
CA CYS A 57 -3.64 -4.89 -18.43
C CYS A 57 -2.95 -4.75 -17.06
N ILE A 58 -3.71 -4.56 -15.98
CA ILE A 58 -3.14 -4.57 -14.63
C ILE A 58 -2.77 -6.02 -14.27
N GLU A 59 -1.47 -6.24 -14.16
CA GLU A 59 -0.86 -7.47 -13.68
C GLU A 59 -0.75 -7.43 -12.16
N LYS A 60 -0.95 -8.58 -11.52
CA LYS A 60 -0.97 -8.71 -10.06
C LYS A 60 0.09 -9.67 -9.61
N GLU A 61 0.83 -9.28 -8.59
CA GLU A 61 1.85 -10.12 -7.98
C GLU A 61 1.71 -10.09 -6.47
N VAL A 62 1.96 -11.23 -5.83
CA VAL A 62 2.03 -11.31 -4.37
C VAL A 62 3.28 -12.08 -4.01
N LEU A 63 4.19 -11.42 -3.31
CA LEU A 63 5.52 -11.89 -3.00
C LEU A 63 5.74 -11.93 -1.50
N LYS A 64 6.69 -12.76 -1.07
CA LYS A 64 7.31 -12.54 0.23
C LYS A 64 8.16 -11.26 0.17
N PRO A 65 8.25 -10.48 1.27
CA PRO A 65 9.05 -9.25 1.29
C PRO A 65 10.49 -9.44 0.82
N CYS A 66 11.11 -10.57 1.15
CA CYS A 66 12.50 -10.87 0.78
C CYS A 66 12.69 -11.22 -0.72
N GLU A 67 11.59 -11.43 -1.44
CA GLU A 67 11.55 -11.64 -2.90
C GLU A 67 11.28 -10.33 -3.65
N SER A 68 10.95 -9.25 -2.93
CA SER A 68 10.67 -7.94 -3.50
C SER A 68 11.92 -7.06 -3.51
N ASP A 69 12.10 -6.32 -4.59
CA ASP A 69 13.09 -5.27 -4.77
C ASP A 69 12.70 -3.94 -4.09
N TRP A 70 11.46 -3.82 -3.61
CA TRP A 70 10.90 -2.58 -3.05
C TRP A 70 10.94 -2.47 -1.54
N VAL A 71 10.91 -3.60 -0.83
CA VAL A 71 10.86 -3.61 0.63
C VAL A 71 12.01 -4.44 1.19
N THR A 72 12.50 -4.02 2.35
CA THR A 72 13.40 -4.87 3.12
C THR A 72 12.67 -6.15 3.56
N CYS A 73 13.42 -7.24 3.70
CA CYS A 73 12.90 -8.51 4.21
C CYS A 73 12.27 -8.33 5.60
N VAL A 74 10.97 -8.57 5.69
CA VAL A 74 10.16 -8.52 6.92
C VAL A 74 9.44 -9.85 7.05
N ASP A 75 9.60 -10.49 8.20
CA ASP A 75 8.87 -11.72 8.51
C ASP A 75 7.38 -11.43 8.69
N ASP A 76 6.53 -12.41 8.39
CA ASP A 76 5.08 -12.30 8.58
C ASP A 76 4.40 -11.12 7.84
N ALA A 77 4.86 -10.82 6.62
CA ALA A 77 4.19 -9.88 5.73
C ALA A 77 4.07 -10.42 4.29
N TRP A 78 3.22 -9.74 3.51
CA TRP A 78 3.06 -9.94 2.07
C TRP A 78 3.28 -8.62 1.35
N VAL A 79 4.00 -8.66 0.24
CA VAL A 79 4.06 -7.56 -0.72
C VAL A 79 3.06 -7.87 -1.82
N VAL A 80 2.09 -6.98 -2.02
CA VAL A 80 1.13 -7.09 -3.10
C VAL A 80 1.37 -5.95 -4.09
N ARG A 81 1.68 -6.28 -5.34
CA ARG A 81 1.97 -5.34 -6.41
C ARG A 81 0.91 -5.42 -7.51
N PHE A 82 0.45 -4.27 -7.97
CA PHE A 82 -0.38 -4.08 -9.14
C PHE A 82 0.39 -3.21 -10.11
N LYS A 83 0.73 -3.76 -11.28
CA LYS A 83 1.54 -3.09 -12.31
C LYS A 83 0.72 -2.92 -13.57
N VAL A 84 0.82 -1.76 -14.22
CA VAL A 84 0.27 -1.59 -15.56
C VAL A 84 1.20 -2.31 -16.55
N GLY A 85 0.71 -3.37 -17.18
CA GLY A 85 1.47 -4.21 -18.10
C GLY A 85 1.86 -3.47 -19.38
N GLU A 86 2.96 -3.92 -20.01
CA GLU A 86 3.57 -3.28 -21.19
C GLU A 86 2.62 -3.13 -22.39
N LYS A 87 1.59 -3.98 -22.45
CA LYS A 87 0.56 -3.97 -23.49
C LYS A 87 -0.26 -2.69 -23.55
N CYS A 88 -0.28 -1.90 -22.47
CA CYS A 88 -1.05 -0.66 -22.38
C CYS A 88 -0.27 0.60 -22.78
N PHE A 89 0.93 0.46 -23.36
CA PHE A 89 1.71 1.55 -23.95
C PHE A 89 1.88 2.79 -23.06
N VAL A 90 1.91 2.62 -21.74
CA VAL A 90 2.27 3.71 -20.84
C VAL A 90 3.75 4.01 -21.05
N THR A 91 4.11 5.28 -21.20
CA THR A 91 5.52 5.67 -21.34
C THR A 91 6.29 5.14 -20.13
N HIS A 92 7.32 4.34 -20.41
CA HIS A 92 7.92 3.41 -19.45
C HIS A 92 8.74 4.14 -18.38
N ASP A 93 8.04 4.60 -17.37
CA ASP A 93 8.56 4.89 -16.06
C ASP A 93 7.92 3.87 -15.12
N GLY A 94 8.72 2.93 -14.61
CA GLY A 94 8.27 1.85 -13.73
C GLY A 94 7.64 2.32 -12.40
N ARG A 95 7.40 3.63 -12.23
CA ARG A 95 6.66 4.23 -11.13
C ARG A 95 5.14 4.05 -11.22
N LEU A 96 4.55 3.70 -12.36
CA LEU A 96 3.09 3.47 -12.44
C LEU A 96 2.66 2.08 -11.92
N ASP A 97 2.99 1.84 -10.65
CA ASP A 97 2.65 0.64 -9.91
C ASP A 97 1.98 1.02 -8.59
N VAL A 98 1.14 0.13 -8.06
CA VAL A 98 0.71 0.18 -6.66
C VAL A 98 1.32 -1.00 -5.92
N ILE A 99 2.05 -0.71 -4.85
CA ILE A 99 2.72 -1.70 -4.01
C ILE A 99 2.25 -1.51 -2.57
N LEU A 100 1.72 -2.58 -1.98
CA LEU A 100 1.20 -2.60 -0.62
C LEU A 100 1.96 -3.64 0.19
N LEU A 101 2.44 -3.24 1.37
CA LEU A 101 2.98 -4.17 2.36
C LEU A 101 1.87 -4.45 3.38
N ILE A 102 1.46 -5.72 3.46
CA ILE A 102 0.35 -6.18 4.31
C ILE A 102 0.91 -7.08 5.39
N ASP A 103 0.64 -6.74 6.64
CA ASP A 103 0.95 -7.56 7.80
C ASP A 103 0.14 -8.88 7.73
N ALA A 104 0.82 -10.02 7.68
CA ALA A 104 0.20 -11.33 7.48
C ALA A 104 -0.52 -11.84 8.74
N ILE A 105 -0.37 -11.19 9.89
CA ILE A 105 -1.09 -11.56 11.12
C ILE A 105 -2.43 -10.83 11.21
N SER A 106 -2.42 -9.52 10.98
CA SER A 106 -3.57 -8.63 11.19
C SER A 106 -4.32 -8.27 9.92
N GLY A 107 -3.71 -8.46 8.75
CA GLY A 107 -4.24 -8.02 7.46
C GLY A 107 -4.24 -6.50 7.26
N LYS A 108 -3.51 -5.76 8.09
CA LYS A 108 -3.38 -4.31 7.94
C LYS A 108 -2.34 -3.98 6.88
N VAL A 109 -2.65 -3.02 6.02
CA VAL A 109 -1.65 -2.35 5.17
C VAL A 109 -0.74 -1.50 6.06
N ILE A 110 0.52 -1.87 6.14
CA ILE A 110 1.55 -1.20 6.97
C ILE A 110 2.44 -0.26 6.16
N SER A 111 2.51 -0.44 4.84
CA SER A 111 3.16 0.49 3.91
C SER A 111 2.49 0.46 2.55
N ARG A 112 2.63 1.55 1.80
CA ARG A 112 2.02 1.74 0.48
C ARG A 112 2.88 2.63 -0.39
N PHE A 113 2.86 2.37 -1.68
CA PHE A 113 3.41 3.24 -2.71
C PHE A 113 2.55 3.13 -3.96
N PRO A 114 2.24 4.25 -4.64
CA PRO A 114 2.27 5.60 -4.09
C PRO A 114 1.23 5.80 -2.98
N GLU A 115 1.30 6.93 -2.29
CA GLU A 115 0.25 7.32 -1.36
C GLU A 115 -1.07 7.64 -2.08
N SER A 116 -2.20 7.45 -1.40
CA SER A 116 -3.54 7.70 -1.92
C SER A 116 -3.73 9.07 -2.57
N GLU A 117 -3.06 10.10 -2.04
CA GLU A 117 -3.12 11.49 -2.45
C GLU A 117 -2.73 11.66 -3.92
N TYR A 118 -1.77 10.86 -4.41
CA TYR A 118 -1.37 10.88 -5.82
C TYR A 118 -2.50 10.51 -6.78
N PHE A 119 -3.48 9.73 -6.36
CA PHE A 119 -4.67 9.38 -7.15
C PHE A 119 -5.84 10.34 -6.94
N LEU A 120 -5.81 11.15 -5.88
CA LEU A 120 -6.89 12.08 -5.53
C LEU A 120 -6.65 13.48 -6.10
N ASP A 121 -5.39 13.90 -6.18
CA ASP A 121 -4.99 15.19 -6.74
C ASP A 121 -3.86 15.01 -7.75
N ARG A 122 -4.16 15.33 -9.01
CA ARG A 122 -3.23 15.25 -10.14
C ARG A 122 -2.01 16.17 -10.02
N ASN A 123 -2.04 17.14 -9.12
CA ASN A 123 -0.92 18.03 -8.85
C ASN A 123 -0.21 17.67 -7.54
N TYR A 124 -0.67 16.67 -6.79
CA TYR A 124 -0.03 16.26 -5.54
C TYR A 124 1.42 15.85 -5.75
N CYS A 125 2.31 16.25 -4.85
CA CYS A 125 3.70 15.82 -4.86
C CYS A 125 4.24 15.79 -3.43
N LYS A 126 5.33 15.07 -3.21
CA LYS A 126 6.12 15.15 -1.98
C LYS A 126 7.50 15.72 -2.24
N GLU A 127 8.07 15.39 -3.39
CA GLU A 127 9.43 15.70 -3.80
C GLU A 127 9.41 16.27 -5.23
N ASP A 128 10.45 17.03 -5.57
CA ASP A 128 10.53 17.68 -6.89
C ASP A 128 10.44 16.71 -8.06
N TYR A 129 11.00 15.50 -7.90
CA TYR A 129 10.99 14.47 -8.94
C TYR A 129 9.62 13.79 -9.12
N ASP A 130 8.66 14.05 -8.24
CA ASP A 130 7.28 13.61 -8.41
C ASP A 130 6.54 14.45 -9.46
N CYS A 131 7.10 15.60 -9.86
CA CYS A 131 6.48 16.54 -10.77
C CYS A 131 7.09 16.46 -12.18
N LEU A 132 6.21 16.22 -13.16
CA LEU A 132 6.54 16.15 -14.58
C LEU A 132 5.99 17.37 -15.32
N SER A 133 6.79 17.93 -16.22
CA SER A 133 6.44 19.11 -17.03
C SER A 133 5.90 18.71 -18.40
N LEU A 134 4.68 19.14 -18.73
CA LEU A 134 4.12 19.06 -20.08
C LEU A 134 4.38 20.36 -20.80
N GLN A 135 4.99 20.31 -21.98
CA GLN A 135 5.05 21.46 -22.87
C GLN A 135 4.31 21.16 -24.17
N LYS A 136 3.13 21.77 -24.34
CA LYS A 136 2.34 21.66 -25.58
C LYS A 136 1.93 23.04 -26.08
N GLU A 137 2.28 23.34 -27.33
CA GLU A 137 1.90 24.60 -28.01
C GLU A 137 2.29 25.87 -27.21
N GLY A 138 3.44 25.85 -26.55
CA GLY A 138 3.94 26.97 -25.74
C GLY A 138 3.30 27.10 -24.35
N LYS A 139 2.37 26.22 -23.97
CA LYS A 139 1.83 26.14 -22.61
C LYS A 139 2.59 25.09 -21.80
N ARG A 140 3.02 25.49 -20.60
CA ARG A 140 3.61 24.59 -19.60
C ARG A 140 2.55 24.21 -18.57
N ALA A 141 2.52 22.95 -18.17
CA ALA A 141 1.72 22.45 -17.06
C ALA A 141 2.54 21.43 -16.25
N CYS A 142 2.36 21.41 -14.94
CA CYS A 142 3.01 20.43 -14.07
C CYS A 142 1.99 19.44 -13.53
N LEU A 143 2.27 18.15 -13.63
CA LEU A 143 1.46 17.07 -13.05
C LEU A 143 2.33 16.17 -12.20
N ASN A 144 1.69 15.44 -11.30
CA ASN A 144 2.35 14.35 -10.60
C ASN A 144 2.73 13.21 -11.57
N PHE A 145 3.67 12.37 -11.16
CA PHE A 145 4.21 11.33 -12.02
C PHE A 145 3.15 10.33 -12.51
N ILE A 146 2.09 10.04 -11.74
CA ILE A 146 1.01 9.13 -12.18
C ILE A 146 0.32 9.68 -13.43
N TYR A 147 -0.14 10.93 -13.38
CA TYR A 147 -0.89 11.53 -14.48
C TYR A 147 0.02 12.03 -15.61
N GLY A 148 1.27 12.34 -15.31
CA GLY A 148 2.25 12.69 -16.33
C GLY A 148 2.49 11.53 -17.30
N GLN A 149 2.60 10.29 -16.81
CA GLN A 149 2.80 9.12 -17.69
C GLN A 149 1.63 8.83 -18.65
N LEU A 150 0.47 9.46 -18.46
CA LEU A 150 -0.71 9.27 -19.30
C LEU A 150 -0.72 10.15 -20.56
N LEU A 151 0.17 11.15 -20.67
CA LEU A 151 0.21 12.01 -21.83
C LEU A 151 1.59 11.99 -22.47
N GLU A 152 1.64 12.23 -23.77
CA GLU A 152 2.91 12.33 -24.49
C GLU A 152 3.55 13.71 -24.31
N GLY A 153 4.88 13.76 -24.35
CA GLY A 153 5.64 15.01 -24.39
C GLY A 153 6.00 15.61 -23.02
N TYR A 154 6.02 14.77 -21.97
CA TYR A 154 6.54 15.17 -20.66
C TYR A 154 8.07 15.17 -20.60
N GLN A 155 8.60 16.02 -19.71
CA GLN A 155 10.02 16.09 -19.36
C GLN A 155 10.16 16.19 -17.83
N ASP A 156 11.26 15.64 -17.29
CA ASP A 156 11.60 15.67 -15.85
C ASP A 156 12.19 17.02 -15.40
N GLU A 157 11.98 18.09 -16.18
CA GLU A 157 12.54 19.42 -15.91
C GLU A 157 11.50 20.52 -16.01
N GLY A 158 11.71 21.61 -15.26
CA GLY A 158 10.83 22.76 -15.28
C GLY A 158 9.61 22.66 -14.37
N CYS A 159 9.47 21.61 -13.57
CA CYS A 159 8.51 21.53 -12.46
C CYS A 159 9.23 21.24 -11.13
N TRP A 160 8.58 21.57 -10.01
CA TRP A 160 9.05 21.29 -8.66
C TRP A 160 7.89 21.15 -7.68
N CYS A 161 8.15 20.61 -6.50
CA CYS A 161 7.12 20.39 -5.50
C CYS A 161 7.09 21.50 -4.44
N GLU A 162 5.99 22.23 -4.36
CA GLU A 162 5.78 23.25 -3.34
C GLU A 162 4.46 23.04 -2.62
N ASN A 163 4.50 22.92 -1.28
CA ASN A 163 3.30 22.76 -0.45
C ASN A 163 2.39 21.60 -0.92
N ASN A 164 3.02 20.49 -1.35
CA ASN A 164 2.39 19.32 -1.96
C ASN A 164 1.65 19.58 -3.27
N VAL A 165 2.05 20.61 -4.02
CA VAL A 165 1.51 20.94 -5.33
C VAL A 165 2.64 21.12 -6.33
N CYS A 166 2.54 20.47 -7.48
CA CYS A 166 3.48 20.66 -8.57
C CYS A 166 3.38 22.07 -9.15
N GLN A 167 4.49 22.81 -9.09
CA GLN A 167 4.64 24.16 -9.59
C GLN A 167 5.58 24.21 -10.79
N ILE A 168 5.38 25.21 -11.65
CA ILE A 168 6.28 25.52 -12.77
C ILE A 168 7.51 26.24 -12.18
N LYS A 169 8.72 25.83 -12.58
CA LYS A 169 9.94 26.62 -12.35
C LYS A 169 9.93 27.82 -13.28
N ASP A 170 9.91 29.02 -12.69
CA ASP A 170 10.10 30.30 -13.38
C ASP A 170 11.47 30.41 -14.06
#